data_AF-A0A7C1ETE8-F1
#
_entry.id   AF-A0A7C1ETE8-F1
#
_cell.length_a   1.000
_cell.length_b   1.000
_cell.length_c   1.000
_cell.angle_alpha   90.00
_cell.angle_beta   90.00
_cell.angle_gamma   90.00
#
_symmetry.space_group_name_H-M   'P 1'
#
loop_
_entity.id
_entity.type
_entity.pdbx_description
1 polymer ?
#
loop_
_entity_poly.entity_id
_entity_poly.type
_entity_poly.pdbx_seq_one_letter_code
_entity_poly.pdbx_strand_id
1 'polypeptide(L)' 'MKITSPAFSNNGRIPEKYTCDGEDINPPLDFHDVPVNA' A
#
# COMPACT_ATOMS: atom_id res chain seq x y z
N MET A 1 -3.32 -4.33 -14.31
CA MET A 1 -2.98 -4.48 -12.89
C MET A 1 -2.45 -3.17 -12.33
N LYS A 2 -3.02 -2.73 -11.21
CA LYS A 2 -2.61 -1.54 -10.47
C LYS A 2 -2.68 -1.83 -8.98
N ILE A 3 -1.73 -1.30 -8.22
CA ILE A 3 -1.65 -1.45 -6.77
C ILE A 3 -1.67 -0.06 -6.15
N THR A 4 -2.53 0.16 -5.16
CA THR A 4 -2.64 1.42 -4.44
C THR A 4 -2.75 1.17 -2.94
N SER A 5 -2.50 2.19 -2.12
CA SER A 5 -2.80 2.16 -0.70
C SER A 5 -3.66 3.39 -0.37
N PRO A 6 -4.72 3.24 0.44
CA PRO A 6 -5.45 4.41 0.94
C PRO A 6 -4.62 5.20 1.96
N ALA A 7 -3.52 4.64 2.48
CA ALA A 7 -2.67 5.28 3.47
C ALA A 7 -1.70 6.32 2.87
N PHE A 8 -1.38 6.24 1.58
CA PHE A 8 -0.44 7.16 0.93
C PHE A 8 -0.62 7.18 -0.60
N SER A 9 -0.30 8.32 -1.22
CA SER A 9 -0.30 8.46 -2.68
C SER A 9 0.91 7.76 -3.32
N ASN A 10 0.82 7.46 -4.62
CA ASN A 10 1.99 6.96 -5.37
C ASN A 10 3.15 7.96 -5.29
N ASN A 11 4.37 7.47 -5.02
CA ASN A 11 5.56 8.27 -4.69
C ASN A 11 5.41 9.24 -3.50
N GLY A 12 4.33 9.09 -2.72
CA GLY A 12 4.12 9.80 -1.47
C GLY A 12 4.91 9.18 -0.32
N ARG A 13 5.03 9.94 0.77
CA ARG A 13 5.67 9.44 1.99
C ARG A 13 4.77 8.42 2.68
N ILE A 14 5.36 7.31 3.10
CA ILE A 14 4.69 6.29 3.91
C ILE A 14 4.50 6.84 5.34
N PRO A 15 3.29 6.75 5.93
CA PRO A 15 3.07 7.15 7.33
C PRO A 15 3.92 6.33 8.29
N GLU A 16 4.44 6.99 9.33
CA GLU A 16 5.33 6.40 10.35
C GLU A 16 4.75 5.15 11.01
N LYS A 17 3.42 5.10 11.21
CA LYS A 17 2.69 3.91 11.69
C LYS A 17 3.11 2.61 10.97
N TYR A 18 3.42 2.68 9.67
CA TYR A 18 3.77 1.54 8.83
C TYR A 18 5.28 1.40 8.57
N THR A 19 6.13 2.12 9.31
CA THR A 19 7.59 1.99 9.25
C THR A 19 8.12 1.39 10.55
N CYS A 20 9.42 1.06 10.58
CA CYS A 20 10.09 0.54 11.78
C CYS A 20 10.16 1.54 12.95
N ASP A 21 9.92 2.83 12.68
CA ASP A 21 9.86 3.87 13.72
C ASP A 21 8.49 3.91 14.41
N GLY A 22 7.45 3.35 13.80
CA GLY A 22 6.08 3.31 14.32
C GLY A 22 5.68 1.92 14.82
N GLU A 23 4.54 1.42 14.34
CA GLU A 23 3.99 0.13 14.79
C GLU A 23 4.60 -1.05 14.04
N ASP A 24 5.43 -0.80 13.01
CA ASP A 24 6.05 -1.82 12.16
C ASP A 24 5.04 -2.84 11.59
N ILE A 25 3.85 -2.34 11.23
CA ILE A 25 2.80 -3.13 10.58
C ILE A 25 2.67 -2.78 9.11
N ASN A 26 2.12 -3.71 8.32
CA ASN A 26 1.93 -3.51 6.89
C ASN A 26 0.81 -2.50 6.59
N PRO A 27 1.01 -1.57 5.62
CA PRO A 27 -0.07 -0.70 5.16
C PRO A 27 -1.14 -1.50 4.40
N PRO A 28 -2.39 -1.02 4.39
CA PRO A 28 -3.44 -1.60 3.53
C PRO A 28 -3.07 -1.44 2.06
N LEU A 29 -3.25 -2.48 1.26
CA LEU A 29 -3.00 -2.48 -0.18
C LEU A 29 -4.26 -2.93 -0.94
N ASP A 30 -4.61 -2.17 -1.96
CA ASP A 30 -5.73 -2.43 -2.85
C ASP A 30 -5.21 -2.81 -4.24
N PHE A 31 -5.68 -3.95 -4.74
CA PHE A 31 -5.31 -4.49 -6.04
C PHE A 31 -6.46 -4.28 -7.03
N HIS A 32 -6.14 -3.73 -8.18
CA HIS A 32 -7.08 -3.38 -9.23
C HIS A 32 -6.64 -3.97 -10.57
N ASP A 33 -7.58 -4.15 -11.49
CA ASP A 33 -7.34 -4.64 -12.86
C ASP A 33 -6.54 -5.95 -12.88
N VAL A 34 -6.88 -6.89 -11.99
CA VAL A 34 -6.28 -8.22 -11.92
C VAL A 34 -6.81 -9.04 -13.12
N PRO A 35 -5.94 -9.58 -13.99
CA PRO A 35 -6.37 -10.45 -15.08
C PRO A 35 -7.15 -11.67 -14.56
N VAL A 36 -8.17 -12.10 -15.31
CA VAL A 36 -9.08 -13.20 -14.90
C VAL A 36 -8.37 -14.56 -14.82
N ASN A 37 -7.23 -14.69 -15.48
CA ASN A 37 -6.49 -15.92 -15.69
C ASN A 37 -5.03 -15.81 -15.22
N ALA A 38 -4.83 -15.16 -14.06
CA ALA A 38 -3.55 -15.05 -13.37
C ALA A 38 -3.07 -16.39 -12.79
#